data_AF-A0A1J0TTF0-F1
#
_entry.id   AF-A0A1J0TTF0-F1
#
_cell.length_a   1.000
_cell.length_b   1.000
_cell.length_c   1.000
_cell.angle_alpha   90.00
_cell.angle_beta   90.00
_cell.angle_gamma   90.00
#
_symmetry.space_group_name_H-M   'P 1'
#
loop_
_entity.id
_entity.type
_entity.pdbx_description
1 polymer ?
#
loop_
_entity_poly.entity_id
_entity_poly.type
_entity_poly.pdbx_seq_one_letter_code
_entity_poly.pdbx_strand_id
1 'polypeptide(L)'
;MFSARSDQRQLKETVLSAAGYLGKIPEFPMPDPTDREIEVWKEAWRTPQAIQWIQEPWRWRTVGLWVRWTVKMEDPEAPAAVAAATTRLADQIGLTPAGLKENGWAIGTVEVSKSEQKQITTPKPGQTEEPTNVRRLRA
;
A
#
# COMPACT_ATOMS: atom_id res chain seq x y z
N MET A 1 41.52 10.07 15.67
CA MET A 1 40.28 10.65 15.12
C MET A 1 39.35 9.51 14.76
N PHE A 2 38.42 9.17 15.66
CA PHE A 2 37.38 8.18 15.36
C PHE A 2 36.29 8.86 14.52
N SER A 3 36.03 8.29 13.35
CA SER A 3 35.13 8.84 12.34
C SER A 3 33.69 8.88 12.86
N ALA A 4 33.11 10.08 12.96
CA ALA A 4 31.71 10.34 13.28
C ALA A 4 30.70 9.84 12.20
N ARG A 5 31.14 8.95 11.29
CA ARG A 5 30.29 8.35 10.23
C ARG A 5 29.73 6.98 10.60
N SER A 6 30.27 6.31 11.63
CA SER A 6 29.78 4.98 12.05
C SER A 6 28.57 5.02 12.98
N ASP A 7 28.11 6.22 13.35
CA ASP A 7 26.96 6.43 14.23
C ASP A 7 25.68 6.79 13.47
N GLN A 8 25.67 6.61 12.13
CA GLN A 8 24.47 6.75 11.33
C GLN A 8 23.56 5.53 11.52
N ARG A 9 22.89 5.56 12.67
CA ARG A 9 21.56 5.03 12.96
C ARG A 9 21.38 3.58 12.57
N GLN A 10 21.39 2.73 13.60
CA GLN A 10 20.56 1.54 13.65
C GLN A 10 19.09 1.96 13.44
N LEU A 11 18.71 2.25 12.20
CA LEU A 11 17.32 2.46 11.83
C LEU A 11 16.66 1.10 12.00
N LYS A 12 15.75 1.02 12.97
CA LYS A 12 14.98 -0.18 13.26
C LYS A 12 14.11 -0.46 12.04
N GLU A 13 14.52 -1.42 11.21
CA GLU A 13 13.76 -1.83 10.04
C GLU A 13 12.39 -2.35 10.48
N THR A 14 11.35 -1.97 9.75
CA THR A 14 10.01 -2.49 9.96
C THR A 14 9.96 -3.89 9.36
N VAL A 15 9.77 -4.91 10.20
CA VAL A 15 9.68 -6.30 9.75
C VAL A 15 8.25 -6.58 9.33
N LEU A 16 8.06 -6.89 8.04
CA LEU A 16 6.80 -7.30 7.44
C LEU A 16 6.69 -8.81 7.44
N SER A 17 5.50 -9.33 7.75
CA SER A 17 5.25 -10.77 7.75
C SER A 17 5.31 -11.34 6.34
N ALA A 18 6.08 -12.41 6.15
CA ALA A 18 6.16 -13.14 4.89
C ALA A 18 4.82 -13.75 4.43
N ALA A 19 3.84 -13.90 5.34
CA ALA A 19 2.49 -14.39 5.01
C ALA A 19 1.69 -13.41 4.13
N GLY A 20 2.12 -12.15 4.02
CA GLY A 20 1.43 -11.14 3.24
C GLY A 20 0.24 -10.51 3.96
N TYR A 21 -0.42 -9.58 3.28
CA TYR A 21 -1.60 -8.92 3.81
C TYR A 21 -2.86 -9.80 3.67
N LEU A 22 -3.46 -10.13 4.81
CA LEU A 22 -4.63 -11.01 4.91
C LEU A 22 -5.96 -10.26 5.02
N GLY A 23 -5.93 -8.92 5.08
CA GLY A 23 -7.13 -8.11 5.23
C GLY A 23 -7.96 -7.96 3.94
N LYS A 24 -8.96 -7.08 4.02
CA LYS A 24 -9.81 -6.72 2.87
C LYS A 24 -9.00 -5.86 1.90
N ILE A 25 -8.94 -6.31 0.65
CA ILE A 25 -8.28 -5.58 -0.43
C ILE A 25 -9.11 -4.31 -0.72
N PRO A 26 -8.48 -3.11 -0.77
CA PRO A 26 -9.18 -1.88 -1.10
C PRO A 26 -9.63 -1.87 -2.57
N GLU A 27 -10.56 -0.99 -2.88
CA GLU A 27 -11.00 -0.75 -4.25
C GLU A 27 -9.85 -0.20 -5.11
N PHE A 28 -9.83 -0.57 -6.39
CA PHE A 28 -8.80 -0.10 -7.30
C PHE A 28 -8.98 1.41 -7.56
N PRO A 29 -7.94 2.25 -7.33
CA PRO A 29 -8.10 3.70 -7.30
C PRO A 29 -8.08 4.39 -8.67
N MET A 30 -7.92 3.64 -9.77
CA MET A 30 -7.82 4.20 -11.12
C MET A 30 -9.14 4.00 -11.89
N PRO A 31 -9.53 4.97 -12.73
CA PRO A 31 -10.72 4.83 -13.57
C PRO A 31 -10.54 3.72 -14.61
N ASP A 32 -11.66 3.12 -14.98
CA ASP A 32 -11.80 2.12 -16.03
C ASP A 32 -10.77 0.97 -15.93
N PRO A 33 -10.76 0.22 -14.81
CA PRO A 33 -9.85 -0.91 -14.68
C PRO A 33 -10.17 -2.00 -15.69
N THR A 34 -9.13 -2.60 -16.27
CA THR A 34 -9.28 -3.87 -16.99
C THR A 34 -9.35 -5.03 -15.99
N ASP A 35 -9.93 -6.16 -16.40
CA ASP A 35 -9.95 -7.37 -15.55
C ASP A 35 -8.54 -7.80 -15.13
N ARG A 36 -7.57 -7.68 -16.05
CA ARG A 36 -6.16 -7.98 -15.78
C ARG A 36 -5.56 -7.04 -14.73
N GLU A 37 -5.89 -5.75 -14.76
CA GLU A 37 -5.47 -4.81 -13.72
C GLU A 37 -6.05 -5.18 -12.35
N ILE A 38 -7.31 -5.63 -12.30
CA ILE A 38 -7.93 -6.08 -11.05
C ILE A 38 -7.27 -7.35 -10.49
N GLU A 39 -6.89 -8.30 -11.35
CA GLU A 39 -6.12 -9.49 -10.95
C GLU A 39 -4.78 -9.11 -10.33
N VAL A 40 -3.97 -8.33 -11.05
CA VAL A 40 -2.64 -7.89 -10.59
C VAL A 40 -2.75 -7.02 -9.33
N TRP A 41 -3.79 -6.20 -9.20
CA TRP A 41 -4.08 -5.47 -7.96
C TRP A 41 -4.32 -6.42 -6.79
N LYS A 42 -5.15 -7.46 -6.97
CA LYS A 42 -5.41 -8.43 -5.91
C LYS A 42 -4.15 -9.19 -5.50
N GLU A 43 -3.31 -9.56 -6.46
CA GLU A 43 -2.02 -10.21 -6.23
C GLU A 43 -1.07 -9.30 -5.43
N ALA A 44 -0.93 -8.03 -5.85
CA ALA A 44 -0.09 -7.06 -5.16
C ALA A 44 -0.50 -6.90 -3.68
N TRP A 45 -1.81 -6.85 -3.40
CA TRP A 45 -2.34 -6.76 -2.04
C TRP A 45 -2.20 -8.03 -1.20
N ARG A 46 -1.66 -9.13 -1.74
CA ARG A 46 -1.28 -10.31 -0.95
C ARG A 46 0.21 -10.37 -0.64
N THR A 47 0.99 -9.38 -1.04
CA THR A 47 2.41 -9.30 -0.69
C THR A 47 2.61 -8.83 0.76
N PRO A 48 3.80 -9.06 1.37
CA PRO A 48 4.15 -8.51 2.68
C PRO A 48 4.05 -6.98 2.75
N GLN A 49 4.43 -6.28 1.68
CA GLN A 49 4.44 -4.82 1.56
C GLN A 49 3.06 -4.20 1.78
N ALA A 50 2.01 -4.92 1.38
CA ALA A 50 0.63 -4.49 1.55
C ALA A 50 0.21 -4.30 3.03
N ILE A 51 0.92 -4.94 3.98
CA ILE A 51 0.74 -4.71 5.43
C ILE A 51 1.07 -3.26 5.79
N GLN A 52 2.06 -2.66 5.14
CA GLN A 52 2.39 -1.25 5.34
C GLN A 52 1.51 -0.35 4.47
N TRP A 53 1.22 -0.74 3.22
CA TRP A 53 0.40 0.07 2.33
C TRP A 53 -1.00 0.34 2.89
N ILE A 54 -1.63 -0.61 3.58
CA ILE A 54 -2.97 -0.40 4.17
C ILE A 54 -2.98 0.74 5.19
N GLN A 55 -1.86 0.98 5.88
CA GLN A 55 -1.70 2.07 6.85
C GLN A 55 -1.45 3.43 6.16
N GLU A 56 -1.20 3.42 4.85
CA GLU A 56 -0.79 4.59 4.06
C GLU A 56 -1.73 4.79 2.86
N PRO A 57 -3.01 5.19 3.06
CA PRO A 57 -3.97 5.37 1.96
C PRO A 57 -3.49 6.30 0.83
N TRP A 58 -2.66 7.29 1.16
CA TRP A 58 -2.05 8.20 0.18
C TRP A 58 -1.12 7.49 -0.82
N ARG A 59 -0.64 6.27 -0.50
CA ARG A 59 0.24 5.47 -1.37
C ARG A 59 -0.53 4.59 -2.34
N TRP A 60 -1.82 4.34 -2.12
CA TRP A 60 -2.59 3.37 -2.92
C TRP A 60 -2.64 3.75 -4.40
N ARG A 61 -2.69 5.05 -4.72
CA ARG A 61 -2.62 5.52 -6.10
C ARG A 61 -1.31 5.13 -6.79
N THR A 62 -0.17 5.17 -6.09
CA THR A 62 1.13 4.75 -6.62
C THR A 62 1.16 3.24 -6.88
N VAL A 63 0.59 2.45 -5.98
CA VAL A 63 0.43 0.99 -6.18
C VAL A 63 -0.47 0.73 -7.39
N GLY A 64 -1.58 1.46 -7.55
CA GLY A 64 -2.49 1.32 -8.69
C GLY A 64 -1.84 1.72 -10.02
N LEU A 65 -0.98 2.74 -10.01
CA LEU A 65 -0.16 3.09 -11.17
C LEU A 65 0.82 1.96 -11.49
N TRP A 66 1.50 1.40 -10.50
CA TRP A 66 2.41 0.26 -10.72
C TRP A 66 1.68 -0.92 -11.38
N VAL A 67 0.47 -1.25 -10.94
CA VAL A 67 -0.36 -2.30 -11.56
C VAL A 67 -0.62 -2.00 -13.04
N ARG A 68 -1.09 -0.79 -13.37
CA ARG A 68 -1.37 -0.39 -14.75
C ARG A 68 -0.13 -0.46 -15.65
N TRP A 69 1.04 -0.04 -15.13
CA TRP A 69 2.30 -0.13 -15.87
C TRP A 69 2.82 -1.56 -16.01
N THR A 70 2.59 -2.41 -15.00
CA THR A 70 2.93 -3.83 -15.05
C THR A 70 2.10 -4.56 -16.09
N VAL A 71 0.79 -4.34 -16.13
CA VAL A 71 -0.09 -4.92 -17.17
C VAL A 71 0.31 -4.45 -18.57
N LYS A 72 0.66 -3.17 -18.74
CA LYS A 72 1.18 -2.66 -20.01
C LYS A 72 2.50 -3.32 -20.43
N MET A 73 3.32 -3.74 -19.47
CA MET A 73 4.60 -4.40 -19.72
C MET A 73 4.42 -5.87 -20.17
N GLU A 74 3.24 -6.46 -19.98
CA GLU A 74 2.94 -7.82 -20.45
C GLU A 74 2.84 -7.91 -21.99
N ASP A 75 2.69 -6.78 -22.68
CA ASP A 75 2.77 -6.72 -24.13
C ASP A 75 4.20 -7.06 -24.60
N PRO A 76 4.40 -8.08 -25.48
CA PRO A 76 5.72 -8.41 -26.01
C PRO A 76 6.44 -7.24 -26.70
N GLU A 77 5.69 -6.29 -27.23
CA GLU A 77 6.20 -5.09 -27.91
C GLU A 77 6.28 -3.87 -26.97
N ALA A 78 6.14 -4.07 -25.65
CA ALA A 78 6.20 -3.00 -24.66
C ALA A 78 7.53 -2.23 -24.76
N PRO A 79 7.49 -0.88 -24.93
CA PRO A 79 8.70 -0.09 -25.00
C PRO A 79 9.53 -0.14 -23.72
N ALA A 80 10.86 0.01 -23.85
CA ALA A 80 11.76 0.08 -22.69
C ALA A 80 11.38 1.16 -21.65
N ALA A 81 10.71 2.23 -22.08
CA ALA A 81 10.19 3.26 -21.19
C ALA A 81 9.11 2.73 -20.22
N VAL A 82 8.30 1.74 -20.65
CA VAL A 82 7.31 1.05 -19.81
C VAL A 82 8.03 0.26 -18.72
N ALA A 83 9.01 -0.57 -19.11
CA ALA A 83 9.82 -1.33 -18.16
C ALA A 83 10.51 -0.43 -17.13
N ALA A 84 11.09 0.68 -17.58
CA ALA A 84 11.73 1.65 -16.70
C ALA A 84 10.73 2.32 -15.72
N ALA A 85 9.51 2.62 -16.16
CA ALA A 85 8.45 3.14 -15.28
C ALA A 85 7.99 2.10 -14.26
N THR A 86 7.80 0.85 -14.68
CA THR A 86 7.42 -0.27 -13.81
C THR A 86 8.45 -0.49 -12.71
N THR A 87 9.74 -0.56 -13.04
CA THR A 87 10.81 -0.75 -12.05
C THR A 87 10.87 0.40 -11.05
N ARG A 88 10.83 1.66 -11.51
CA ARG A 88 10.85 2.81 -10.59
C ARG A 88 9.67 2.82 -9.63
N LEU A 89 8.48 2.50 -10.13
CA LEU A 89 7.29 2.40 -9.28
C LEU A 89 7.40 1.23 -8.31
N ALA A 90 7.96 0.08 -8.74
CA ALA A 90 8.21 -1.08 -7.89
C ALA A 90 9.17 -0.75 -6.72
N ASP A 91 10.22 0.02 -7.00
CA ASP A 91 11.15 0.53 -5.97
C ASP A 91 10.42 1.42 -4.97
N GLN A 92 9.64 2.40 -5.46
CA GLN A 92 8.90 3.34 -4.60
C GLN A 92 7.92 2.66 -3.65
N ILE A 93 7.27 1.58 -4.08
CA ILE A 93 6.30 0.85 -3.25
C ILE A 93 6.93 -0.33 -2.51
N GLY A 94 8.24 -0.54 -2.61
CA GLY A 94 8.99 -1.54 -1.84
C GLY A 94 8.89 -2.97 -2.34
N LEU A 95 8.53 -3.19 -3.61
CA LEU A 95 8.46 -4.53 -4.21
C LEU A 95 9.82 -5.08 -4.65
N THR A 96 10.87 -4.26 -4.65
CA THR A 96 12.24 -4.67 -5.00
C THR A 96 13.14 -4.68 -3.76
N PRO A 97 14.31 -5.35 -3.80
CA PRO A 97 15.29 -5.27 -2.72
C PRO A 97 15.77 -3.84 -2.42
N ALA A 98 15.90 -3.00 -3.45
CA ALA A 98 16.25 -1.59 -3.29
C ALA A 98 15.10 -0.83 -2.61
N GLY A 99 13.87 -1.04 -3.07
CA GLY A 99 12.68 -0.43 -2.49
C GLY A 99 12.42 -0.84 -1.05
N LEU A 100 12.65 -2.11 -0.69
CA LEU A 100 12.58 -2.59 0.69
C LEU A 100 13.56 -1.79 1.57
N LYS A 101 14.82 -1.66 1.13
CA LYS A 101 15.84 -0.90 1.84
C LYS A 101 15.49 0.59 1.94
N GLU A 102 15.02 1.20 0.86
CA GLU A 102 14.63 2.62 0.82
C GLU A 102 13.45 2.95 1.74
N ASN A 103 12.49 2.03 1.85
CA ASN A 103 11.36 2.18 2.76
C ASN A 103 11.70 1.74 4.20
N GLY A 104 12.90 1.20 4.45
CA GLY A 104 13.31 0.69 5.76
C GLY A 104 12.53 -0.56 6.18
N TRP A 105 12.23 -1.44 5.24
CA TRP A 105 11.47 -2.67 5.44
C TRP A 105 12.34 -3.91 5.29
N ALA A 106 12.04 -4.92 6.10
CA ALA A 106 12.56 -6.28 5.95
C ALA A 106 11.40 -7.26 5.90
N ILE A 107 11.53 -8.35 5.15
CA ILE A 107 10.54 -9.44 5.15
C ILE A 107 11.05 -10.55 6.06
N GLY A 108 10.23 -10.98 7.01
CA GLY A 108 10.61 -12.02 7.96
C GLY A 108 9.41 -12.78 8.52
N THR A 109 9.69 -13.79 9.33
CA THR A 109 8.68 -14.49 10.12
C THR A 109 8.32 -13.63 11.32
N VAL A 110 7.22 -12.89 11.23
CA VAL A 110 6.64 -12.19 12.38
C VAL A 110 5.61 -13.13 13.00
N GLU A 111 5.79 -13.49 14.28
CA GLU A 111 4.77 -14.15 15.08
C GLU A 111 3.57 -13.20 15.19
N VAL A 112 2.55 -13.40 14.35
CA VAL A 112 1.38 -12.52 14.28
C VAL A 112 0.59 -12.67 15.58
N SER A 113 0.76 -11.70 16.47
CA SER A 113 -0.05 -11.60 17.68
C SER A 113 -1.49 -11.32 17.28
N LYS A 114 -2.42 -12.20 17.68
CA LYS A 114 -3.86 -12.23 17.34
C LYS A 114 -4.65 -10.93 17.65
N SER A 115 -4.02 -9.91 18.21
CA SER A 115 -4.64 -8.69 18.72
C SER A 115 -5.02 -7.67 17.65
N GLU A 116 -4.38 -7.66 16.48
CA GLU A 116 -4.60 -6.61 15.46
C GLU A 116 -5.76 -6.91 14.51
N GLN A 117 -6.24 -8.16 14.47
CA GLN A 117 -7.34 -8.57 13.58
C GLN A 117 -8.73 -8.04 14.02
N LYS A 118 -8.85 -7.47 15.24
CA LYS A 118 -10.15 -7.13 15.82
C LYS A 118 -10.59 -5.67 15.62
N GLN A 119 -9.76 -4.77 15.10
CA GLN A 119 -10.10 -3.34 15.02
C GLN A 119 -10.66 -2.85 13.67
N ILE A 120 -10.63 -3.66 12.60
CA ILE A 120 -11.00 -3.18 11.24
C ILE A 120 -12.30 -3.81 10.71
N THR A 121 -13.22 -4.23 11.59
CA THR A 121 -14.56 -4.66 11.17
C THR A 121 -15.67 -3.81 11.80
N THR A 122 -16.40 -3.13 10.90
CA THR A 122 -17.75 -2.54 11.03
C THR A 122 -17.87 -1.09 11.52
N PRO A 123 -18.28 -0.13 10.66
CA PRO A 123 -19.25 0.87 11.06
C PRO A 123 -20.64 0.21 11.10
N LYS A 124 -21.24 0.24 12.29
CA LYS A 124 -22.60 -0.21 12.60
C LYS A 124 -23.64 0.48 11.68
N PRO A 125 -24.58 -0.24 11.05
CA PRO A 125 -25.63 0.38 10.27
C PRO A 125 -26.72 0.94 11.20
N GLY A 126 -27.10 2.19 10.98
CA GLY A 126 -28.30 2.79 11.56
C GLY A 126 -28.03 3.81 12.66
N GLN A 127 -27.81 5.07 12.27
CA GLN A 127 -28.33 6.23 12.98
C GLN A 127 -28.82 7.25 11.94
N THR A 128 -30.14 7.31 11.79
CA THR A 128 -30.86 8.43 11.20
C THR A 128 -30.71 9.60 12.18
N GLU A 129 -29.93 10.61 11.82
CA GLU A 129 -29.94 11.90 12.53
C GLU A 129 -30.80 12.88 11.72
N GLU A 130 -31.95 13.25 12.28
CA GLU A 130 -32.83 14.31 11.81
C GLU A 130 -32.09 15.67 11.80
N PRO A 131 -32.37 16.56 10.82
CA PRO A 131 -31.70 17.85 10.76
C PRO A 131 -32.16 18.76 11.91
N THR A 132 -31.20 19.12 12.76
CA THR A 132 -31.39 20.06 13.86
C THR A 132 -31.70 21.47 13.35
N ASN A 133 -32.85 21.97 13.81
CA ASN A 133 -33.46 23.28 13.60
C ASN A 133 -32.49 24.47 13.73
N VAL A 134 -32.30 25.22 12.64
CA VAL A 134 -31.54 26.49 12.66
C VAL A 134 -32.44 27.60 13.19
N ARG A 135 -32.09 28.08 14.38
CA ARG A 135 -32.75 29.18 15.08
C ARG A 135 -32.72 30.46 14.24
N ARG A 136 -33.90 31.06 14.06
CA ARG A 136 -34.13 32.40 13.49
C ARG A 136 -33.25 33.44 14.20
N LEU A 137 -32.36 34.10 13.45
CA LEU A 137 -31.79 35.38 13.85
C LEU A 137 -32.71 36.49 13.37
N ARG A 138 -33.23 37.26 14.33
CA ARG A 138 -33.86 38.56 14.10
C ARG A 138 -32.77 39.62 14.02
N ALA A 139 -32.76 40.41 12.95
CA ALA A 139 -32.30 41.79 12.89
C ALA A 139 -33.00 42.45 11.70
#